data_AF-A0A1W1H5N0-F1
#
_entry.id   AF-A0A1W1H5N0-F1
#
_cell.length_a   1.000
_cell.length_b   1.000
_cell.length_c   1.000
_cell.angle_alpha   90.00
_cell.angle_beta   90.00
_cell.angle_gamma   90.00
#
_symmetry.space_group_name_H-M   'P 1'
#
loop_
_entity.id
_entity.type
_entity.pdbx_description
1 polymer ?
#
loop_
_entity_poly.entity_id
_entity_poly.type
_entity_poly.pdbx_seq_one_letter_code
_entity_poly.pdbx_strand_id
1 'polypeptide(L)'
;MNIHYTTQFKKDYKRLKKQNKDLLKLRTVIDKLSSAKLLEPIYRDHPLSGNWKNHRDCHIQPDWILIYRISAEDLYPQSRHL
;
A
#
# COMPACT_ATOMS: atom_id res chain seq x y z
N MET A 1 -8.37 7.10 12.02
CA MET A 1 -7.94 6.62 10.70
C MET A 1 -8.67 5.33 10.37
N ASN A 2 -9.55 5.33 9.37
CA ASN A 2 -10.27 4.17 8.88
C ASN A 2 -9.53 3.54 7.69
N ILE A 3 -9.48 2.22 7.61
CA ILE A 3 -8.79 1.52 6.51
C ILE A 3 -9.81 0.83 5.61
N HIS A 4 -9.84 1.23 4.35
CA HIS A 4 -10.81 0.76 3.36
C HIS A 4 -10.15 -0.21 2.38
N TYR A 5 -10.32 -1.50 2.64
CA TYR A 5 -9.79 -2.55 1.77
C TYR A 5 -10.73 -2.82 0.59
N THR A 6 -10.26 -2.54 -0.62
CA THR A 6 -10.97 -2.88 -1.86
C THR A 6 -11.07 -4.38 -2.06
N THR A 7 -12.04 -4.84 -2.85
CA THR A 7 -12.18 -6.25 -3.23
C THR A 7 -10.95 -6.75 -4.00
N GLN A 8 -10.37 -5.88 -4.85
CA GLN A 8 -9.13 -6.16 -5.58
C GLN A 8 -7.96 -6.35 -4.61
N PHE A 9 -7.78 -5.45 -3.64
CA PHE A 9 -6.73 -5.58 -2.63
C PHE A 9 -6.85 -6.89 -1.83
N LYS A 10 -8.07 -7.28 -1.44
CA LYS A 10 -8.31 -8.55 -0.74
C LYS A 10 -7.94 -9.77 -1.60
N LYS A 11 -8.16 -9.73 -2.91
CA LYS A 11 -7.75 -10.80 -3.84
C LYS A 11 -6.23 -10.88 -3.93
N ASP A 12 -5.56 -9.73 -4.06
CA ASP A 12 -4.11 -9.67 -4.20
C ASP A 12 -3.41 -10.07 -2.89
N TYR A 13 -3.95 -9.69 -1.74
CA TYR A 13 -3.49 -10.17 -0.44
C TYR A 13 -3.53 -11.71 -0.34
N LYS A 14 -4.61 -12.34 -0.83
CA LYS A 14 -4.71 -13.81 -0.89
C LYS A 14 -3.69 -14.41 -1.86
N ARG A 15 -3.40 -13.74 -2.99
CA ARG A 15 -2.39 -14.17 -3.97
C ARG A 15 -0.99 -14.16 -3.34
N LEU A 16 -0.62 -13.07 -2.67
CA LEU A 16 0.65 -12.94 -1.95
C LEU A 16 0.81 -14.01 -0.88
N LYS A 17 -0.27 -14.30 -0.12
CA LYS A 17 -0.29 -15.38 0.86
C LYS A 17 0.03 -16.73 0.20
N LYS A 18 -0.55 -17.02 -0.97
CA LYS A 18 -0.27 -18.25 -1.73
C LYS A 18 1.16 -18.31 -2.27
N GLN A 19 1.77 -17.15 -2.55
CA GLN A 19 3.16 -17.04 -3.01
C GLN A 19 4.18 -17.09 -1.85
N ASN A 20 3.75 -17.36 -0.60
CA ASN A 20 4.59 -17.32 0.60
C ASN A 20 5.35 -16.00 0.77
N LYS A 21 4.78 -14.89 0.30
CA LYS A 21 5.32 -13.56 0.54
C LYS A 21 5.15 -13.18 2.00
N ASP A 22 6.09 -12.41 2.52
CA ASP A 22 6.06 -11.95 3.90
C ASP A 22 5.02 -10.82 4.07
N LEU A 23 3.81 -11.21 4.44
CA LEU A 23 2.68 -10.30 4.67
C LEU A 23 2.89 -9.37 5.87
N LEU A 24 3.85 -9.66 6.77
CA LEU A 24 4.17 -8.77 7.88
C LEU A 24 4.75 -7.46 7.38
N LYS A 25 5.53 -7.48 6.28
CA LYS A 25 6.07 -6.27 5.65
C LYS A 25 4.97 -5.36 5.14
N LEU A 26 3.99 -5.91 4.42
CA LEU A 26 2.82 -5.17 3.94
C LEU A 26 2.03 -4.57 5.11
N ARG A 27 1.79 -5.37 6.16
CA ARG A 27 1.04 -4.91 7.32
C ARG A 27 1.77 -3.79 8.06
N THR A 28 3.09 -3.92 8.23
CA THR A 28 3.94 -2.89 8.85
C THR A 28 3.85 -1.56 8.09
N VAL A 29 3.85 -1.59 6.76
CA VAL A 29 3.69 -0.39 5.93
C VAL A 29 2.31 0.23 6.11
N ILE A 30 1.24 -0.59 6.08
CA ILE A 30 -0.14 -0.12 6.31
C ILE A 30 -0.29 0.52 7.70
N ASP A 31 0.33 -0.08 8.73
CA ASP A 31 0.28 0.43 10.11
C ASP A 31 1.06 1.75 10.25
N LYS A 32 2.20 1.90 9.57
CA LYS A 32 2.94 3.17 9.49
C LYS A 32 2.11 4.26 8.82
N LEU A 33 1.48 3.93 7.69
CA LEU A 33 0.61 4.83 6.94
C LEU A 33 -0.62 5.25 7.75
N SER A 34 -1.26 4.31 8.44
CA SER A 34 -2.45 4.60 9.25
C SER A 34 -2.14 5.45 10.48
N SER A 35 -0.90 5.37 10.98
CA SER A 35 -0.40 6.19 12.09
C SER A 35 0.12 7.57 11.65
N ALA A 36 -0.05 7.95 10.37
CA ALA A 36 0.50 9.18 9.79
C ALA A 36 2.02 9.34 9.99
N LYS A 37 2.75 8.22 10.12
CA LYS A 37 4.21 8.23 10.22
C LYS A 37 4.82 8.33 8.83
N LEU A 38 5.92 9.07 8.73
CA LEU A 38 6.73 9.09 7.51
C LEU A 38 7.25 7.68 7.21
N LEU A 39 7.10 7.25 5.95
CA LEU A 39 7.73 6.04 5.47
C LEU A 39 9.24 6.28 5.31
N GLU A 40 10.02 5.29 5.71
CA GLU A 40 11.47 5.33 5.51
C GLU A 40 11.82 5.42 4.01
N PRO A 41 12.92 6.08 3.62
CA PRO A 41 13.33 6.24 2.22
C PRO A 41 13.46 4.92 1.44
N ILE A 42 13.68 3.79 2.14
CA ILE A 42 13.73 2.45 1.55
C ILE A 42 12.45 2.07 0.81
N TYR A 43 11.29 2.59 1.23
CA TYR A 43 10.01 2.33 0.59
C TYR A 43 9.81 3.14 -0.69
N ARG A 44 10.72 4.06 -1.04
CA ARG A 44 10.66 4.89 -2.26
C ARG A 44 9.27 5.52 -2.49
N ASP A 45 8.65 5.97 -1.40
CA ASP A 45 7.31 6.53 -1.45
C ASP A 45 7.28 7.81 -2.31
N HIS A 46 6.47 7.81 -3.37
CA HIS A 46 6.33 8.97 -4.23
C HIS A 46 4.87 9.18 -4.71
N PRO A 47 4.49 10.43 -5.00
CA PRO A 47 3.17 10.71 -5.56
C PRO A 47 3.10 10.26 -7.03
N LEU A 48 1.98 9.65 -7.39
CA LEU A 48 1.68 9.31 -8.77
C LEU A 48 1.06 10.50 -9.52
N SER A 49 1.27 10.53 -10.83
CA SER A 49 0.78 11.59 -11.72
C SER A 49 -0.33 11.10 -12.67
N GLY A 50 -0.94 12.03 -13.41
CA GLY A 50 -1.98 11.73 -14.41
C GLY A 50 -3.30 11.26 -13.77
N ASN A 51 -3.89 10.18 -14.29
CA ASN A 51 -5.14 9.61 -13.76
C ASN A 51 -5.03 9.10 -12.32
N TRP A 52 -3.80 8.99 -11.82
CA TRP A 52 -3.50 8.56 -10.45
C TRP A 52 -3.18 9.75 -9.54
N LYS A 53 -3.58 10.97 -9.94
CA LYS A 53 -3.49 12.16 -9.10
C LYS A 53 -4.11 11.87 -7.72
N ASN A 54 -3.39 12.21 -6.66
CA ASN A 54 -3.70 11.91 -5.26
C ASN A 54 -3.46 10.46 -4.81
N HIS A 55 -2.89 9.60 -5.65
CA HIS A 55 -2.36 8.31 -5.21
C HIS A 55 -0.86 8.44 -4.99
N ARG A 56 -0.35 7.55 -4.14
CA ARG A 56 1.07 7.37 -3.88
C ARG A 56 1.41 5.92 -4.14
N ASP A 57 2.64 5.65 -4.51
CA ASP A 57 3.18 4.30 -4.59
C ASP A 57 4.38 4.16 -3.66
N CYS A 58 4.47 2.99 -3.03
CA CYS A 58 5.60 2.63 -2.21
C CYS A 58 6.01 1.17 -2.45
N HIS A 59 7.31 0.94 -2.46
CA HIS A 59 7.94 -0.36 -2.69
C HIS A 59 8.12 -1.08 -1.35
N ILE A 60 7.33 -2.13 -1.12
CA ILE A 60 7.52 -3.04 0.02
C ILE A 60 8.73 -3.96 -0.24
N GLN A 61 8.92 -4.34 -1.50
CA GLN A 61 10.10 -5.01 -2.06
C GLN A 61 10.33 -4.50 -3.50
N PRO A 62 11.48 -4.81 -4.13
CA PRO A 62 11.73 -4.40 -5.51
C PRO A 62 10.58 -4.73 -6.48
N ASP A 63 10.02 -5.95 -6.37
CA ASP A 63 8.90 -6.42 -7.21
C ASP A 63 7.53 -6.36 -6.50
N TRP A 64 7.43 -5.64 -5.38
CA TRP A 64 6.20 -5.58 -4.59
C TRP A 64 5.86 -4.12 -4.29
N ILE A 65 4.92 -3.58 -5.06
CA ILE A 65 4.46 -2.19 -4.96
C ILE A 65 3.08 -2.14 -4.32
N LEU A 66 2.92 -1.24 -3.36
CA LEU A 66 1.64 -0.85 -2.79
C LEU A 66 1.27 0.52 -3.35
N ILE A 67 0.09 0.64 -3.93
CA ILE A 67 -0.49 1.94 -4.26
C ILE A 67 -1.45 2.30 -3.15
N TYR A 68 -1.49 3.55 -2.72
CA TYR A 68 -2.48 3.96 -1.73
C TYR A 68 -2.92 5.38 -1.94
N ARG A 69 -4.09 5.68 -1.40
CA ARG A 69 -4.59 7.04 -1.24
C ARG A 69 -4.86 7.28 0.23
N ILE A 70 -4.45 8.42 0.74
CA ILE A 70 -4.67 8.84 2.12
C ILE A 70 -5.48 10.14 2.12
N SER A 71 -6.48 10.24 2.99
CA SER A 71 -7.22 11.45 3.32
C SER A 71 -7.01 11.77 4.81
N ALA A 72 -7.63 12.84 5.31
CA ALA A 72 -7.51 13.23 6.72
C ALA A 72 -7.91 12.10 7.70
N GLU A 73 -8.89 11.29 7.34
CA GLU A 73 -9.45 10.25 8.21
C GLU A 73 -9.40 8.85 7.63
N ASP A 74 -9.10 8.69 6.35
CA ASP A 74 -9.18 7.41 5.65
C ASP A 74 -7.89 7.03 4.92
N LEU A 75 -7.57 5.75 4.96
CA LEU A 75 -6.55 5.11 4.14
C LEU A 75 -7.22 4.13 3.16
N TYR A 76 -6.88 4.23 1.89
CA TYR A 76 -7.36 3.37 0.82
C TYR A 76 -6.17 2.62 0.20
N PRO A 77 -5.79 1.45 0.74
CA PRO A 77 -4.79 0.60 0.14
C PRO A 77 -5.30 0.01 -1.18
N GLN A 78 -4.48 0.09 -2.21
CA GLN A 78 -4.71 -0.44 -3.54
C GLN A 78 -3.49 -1.20 -4.02
N SER A 79 -3.70 -2.10 -4.96
CA SER A 79 -2.64 -2.91 -5.55
C SER A 79 -2.75 -2.80 -7.05
N ARG A 80 -1.69 -2.32 -7.69
CA ARG A 80 -1.57 -2.28 -9.15
C ARG A 80 -0.61 -3.39 -9.54
N HIS A 81 -1.18 -4.57 -9.75
CA HIS A 81 -0.48 -5.79 -10.14
C HIS A 81 0.55 -6.27 -9.11
N LEU A 82 0.03 -6.84 -8.01
CA LEU A 82 0.76 -7.82 -7.21
C LEU A 82 0.72 -9.20 -7.89
#